data_AF-B8HKP0-F1
#
_entry.id   AF-B8HKP0-F1
#
_cell.length_a   1.000
_cell.length_b   1.000
_cell.length_c   1.000
_cell.angle_alpha   90.00
_cell.angle_beta   90.00
_cell.angle_gamma   90.00
#
_symmetry.space_group_name_H-M   'P 1'
#
loop_
_entity.id
_entity.type
_entity.pdbx_description
1 polymer ?
#
loop_
_entity_poly.entity_id
_entity_poly.type
_entity_poly.pdbx_seq_one_letter_code
_entity_poly.pdbx_strand_id
1 'polypeptide(L)'
;MAAGIEQIEQDLQMLAKAGAEIAAKALSLYRDYLQALGRSVRQQLIQASYHVCIQIYPENFLQLSLSQRQQLQQDLQQLGKQVQSTLESARQHLESAESEPLATLEELVEAQEHLEKEIVDALHHTSRQVNQLLQTVNILPATPLDMILEVAAKAEAAGRPVTRSPNLLTAMVDSEDGDEEEMPETAVIAVYLQIGEIEFTDPLVMMHRNQVRDLGQQISRLQQQTKQKQREKLIAEAGAAWRSTWQDEP
;
A
#
# COMPACT_ATOMS: atom_id res chain seq x y z
N MET A 1 30.83 34.89 15.75
CA MET A 1 29.52 34.51 15.15
C MET A 1 29.66 33.61 13.92
N ALA A 2 30.73 33.72 13.12
CA ALA A 2 31.04 32.75 12.07
C ALA A 2 31.10 31.29 12.57
N ALA A 3 31.73 31.05 13.74
CA ALA A 3 31.80 29.72 14.36
C ALA A 3 30.42 29.09 14.69
N GLY A 4 29.37 29.90 14.88
CA GLY A 4 28.01 29.39 15.12
C GLY A 4 27.30 28.94 13.84
N ILE A 5 27.53 29.64 12.72
CA ILE A 5 27.01 29.25 11.40
C ILE A 5 27.76 28.01 10.90
N GLU A 6 29.10 27.98 11.07
CA GLU A 6 29.93 26.84 10.69
C GLU A 6 29.52 25.55 11.43
N GLN A 7 29.19 25.64 12.71
CA GLN A 7 28.65 24.50 13.47
C GLN A 7 27.29 24.04 12.94
N ILE A 8 26.39 24.97 12.59
CA ILE A 8 25.08 24.63 11.99
C ILE A 8 25.26 23.95 10.63
N GLU A 9 26.24 24.38 9.83
CA GLU A 9 26.55 23.75 8.55
C GLU A 9 27.12 22.34 8.73
N GLN A 10 28.00 22.12 9.71
CA GLN A 10 28.49 20.78 10.06
C GLN A 10 27.33 19.86 10.52
N ASP A 11 26.43 20.37 11.36
CA ASP A 11 25.23 19.64 11.80
C ASP A 11 24.35 19.25 10.60
N LEU A 12 24.11 20.18 9.66
CA LEU A 12 23.35 19.91 8.43
C LEU A 12 24.02 18.87 7.53
N GLN A 13 25.36 18.89 7.43
CA GLN A 13 26.10 17.86 6.69
C GLN A 13 25.99 16.48 7.35
N MET A 14 26.00 16.41 8.69
CA MET A 14 25.79 15.14 9.41
C MET A 14 24.38 14.61 9.19
N LEU A 15 23.36 15.48 9.25
CA LEU A 15 21.98 15.10 8.98
C LEU A 15 21.77 14.65 7.53
N ALA A 16 22.44 15.29 6.56
CA ALA A 16 22.40 14.87 5.16
C ALA A 16 22.99 13.46 4.95
N LYS A 17 24.12 13.15 5.59
CA LYS A 17 24.71 11.80 5.56
C LYS A 17 23.78 10.76 6.17
N ALA A 18 23.19 11.06 7.33
CA ALA A 18 22.21 10.18 7.96
C ALA A 18 20.97 9.97 7.08
N GLY A 19 20.53 11.00 6.36
CA GLY A 19 19.44 10.91 5.39
C GLY A 19 19.76 9.95 4.24
N ALA A 20 20.96 10.02 3.66
CA ALA A 20 21.40 9.12 2.59
C ALA A 20 21.47 7.66 3.05
N GLU A 21 22.00 7.40 4.26
CA GLU A 21 22.04 6.05 4.85
C GLU A 21 20.62 5.49 5.06
N ILE A 22 19.70 6.32 5.53
CA ILE A 22 18.30 5.93 5.71
C ILE A 22 17.60 5.66 4.37
N ALA A 23 17.89 6.43 3.32
CA ALA A 23 17.33 6.20 1.99
C ALA A 23 17.77 4.84 1.42
N ALA A 24 19.06 4.51 1.48
CA ALA A 24 19.58 3.21 1.06
C ALA A 24 18.94 2.06 1.86
N LYS A 25 18.77 2.26 3.17
CA LYS A 25 18.06 1.30 4.03
C LYS A 25 16.59 1.16 3.61
N ALA A 26 15.91 2.25 3.26
CA ALA A 26 14.52 2.26 2.81
C ALA A 26 14.31 1.34 1.61
N LEU A 27 15.14 1.48 0.59
CA LEU A 27 15.06 0.66 -0.61
C LEU A 27 15.23 -0.83 -0.32
N SER A 28 16.21 -1.18 0.53
CA SER A 28 16.44 -2.57 0.91
C SER A 28 15.24 -3.17 1.66
N LEU A 29 14.66 -2.42 2.61
CA LEU A 29 13.53 -2.89 3.41
C LEU A 29 12.25 -3.01 2.58
N TYR A 30 11.96 -2.03 1.72
CA TYR A 30 10.81 -2.09 0.84
C TYR A 30 10.93 -3.19 -0.21
N ARG A 31 12.14 -3.46 -0.74
CA ARG A 31 12.36 -4.63 -1.61
C ARG A 31 11.96 -5.92 -0.90
N ASP A 32 12.48 -6.14 0.29
CA ASP A 32 12.29 -7.39 1.01
C ASP A 32 10.82 -7.54 1.44
N TYR A 33 10.20 -6.43 1.88
CA TYR A 33 8.77 -6.35 2.16
C TYR A 33 7.90 -6.67 0.94
N LEU A 34 8.11 -6.00 -0.19
CA LEU A 34 7.31 -6.20 -1.42
C LEU A 34 7.48 -7.62 -1.98
N GLN A 35 8.68 -8.20 -1.87
CA GLN A 35 8.92 -9.58 -2.29
C GLN A 35 8.15 -10.58 -1.42
N ALA A 36 8.18 -10.40 -0.10
CA ALA A 36 7.42 -11.23 0.83
C ALA A 36 5.90 -11.04 0.63
N LEU A 37 5.46 -9.77 0.54
CA LEU A 37 4.06 -9.40 0.32
C LEU A 37 3.53 -10.00 -0.97
N GLY A 38 4.22 -9.83 -2.11
CA GLY A 38 3.77 -10.36 -3.39
C GLY A 38 3.60 -11.89 -3.39
N ARG A 39 4.47 -12.62 -2.68
CA ARG A 39 4.31 -14.07 -2.47
C ARG A 39 3.07 -14.39 -1.62
N SER A 40 2.86 -13.67 -0.52
CA SER A 40 1.72 -13.86 0.37
C SER A 40 0.39 -13.53 -0.33
N VAL A 41 0.31 -12.39 -1.02
CA VAL A 41 -0.86 -11.97 -1.82
C VAL A 41 -1.22 -13.04 -2.84
N ARG A 42 -0.24 -13.57 -3.58
CA ARG A 42 -0.49 -14.64 -4.56
C ARG A 42 -1.07 -15.89 -3.89
N GLN A 43 -0.56 -16.30 -2.74
CA GLN A 43 -1.08 -17.48 -2.03
C GLN A 43 -2.50 -17.23 -1.52
N GLN A 44 -2.73 -16.09 -0.87
CA GLN A 44 -4.02 -15.73 -0.29
C GLN A 44 -5.09 -15.54 -1.36
N LEU A 45 -4.74 -14.98 -2.52
CA LEU A 45 -5.63 -14.91 -3.67
C LEU A 45 -6.14 -16.29 -4.10
N ILE A 46 -5.23 -17.26 -4.23
CA ILE A 46 -5.60 -18.64 -4.62
C ILE A 46 -6.49 -19.28 -3.54
N GLN A 47 -6.16 -19.08 -2.26
CA GLN A 47 -6.95 -19.62 -1.15
C GLN A 47 -8.35 -19.00 -1.07
N ALA A 48 -8.47 -17.68 -1.19
CA ALA A 48 -9.75 -16.98 -1.20
C ALA A 48 -10.61 -17.42 -2.39
N SER A 49 -10.02 -17.49 -3.58
CA SER A 49 -10.72 -17.94 -4.79
C SER A 49 -11.18 -19.39 -4.67
N TYR A 50 -10.33 -20.28 -4.13
CA TYR A 50 -10.70 -21.66 -3.84
C TYR A 50 -11.86 -21.73 -2.85
N HIS A 51 -11.82 -20.94 -1.77
CA HIS A 51 -12.90 -20.88 -0.79
C HIS A 51 -14.22 -20.44 -1.43
N VAL A 52 -14.20 -19.38 -2.25
CA VAL A 52 -15.39 -18.92 -2.98
C VAL A 52 -15.93 -20.03 -3.90
N CYS A 53 -15.07 -20.69 -4.67
CA CYS A 53 -15.49 -21.71 -5.62
C CYS A 53 -16.03 -22.99 -4.96
N ILE A 54 -15.44 -23.40 -3.84
CA ILE A 54 -15.67 -24.74 -3.27
C ILE A 54 -16.55 -24.69 -2.01
N GLN A 55 -16.41 -23.67 -1.16
CA GLN A 55 -17.16 -23.56 0.09
C GLN A 55 -18.43 -22.71 -0.08
N ILE A 56 -18.38 -21.67 -0.92
CA ILE A 56 -19.51 -20.74 -1.08
C ILE A 56 -20.39 -21.11 -2.28
N TYR A 57 -19.79 -21.33 -3.46
CA TYR A 57 -20.51 -21.59 -4.72
C TYR A 57 -20.16 -22.95 -5.37
N PRO A 58 -20.24 -24.07 -4.62
CA PRO A 58 -19.87 -25.39 -5.15
C PRO A 58 -20.73 -25.83 -6.34
N GLU A 59 -22.02 -25.49 -6.35
CA GLU A 59 -22.93 -25.87 -7.43
C GLU A 59 -22.53 -25.21 -8.75
N ASN A 60 -22.29 -23.90 -8.75
CA ASN A 60 -21.81 -23.16 -9.92
C ASN A 60 -20.47 -23.72 -10.42
N PHE A 61 -19.55 -24.04 -9.51
CA PHE A 61 -18.27 -24.63 -9.88
C PHE A 61 -18.42 -26.02 -10.51
N LEU A 62 -19.36 -26.84 -10.01
CA LEU A 62 -19.64 -28.17 -10.57
C LEU A 62 -20.33 -28.10 -11.95
N GLN A 63 -21.03 -27.01 -12.27
CA GLN A 63 -21.61 -26.79 -13.60
C GLN A 63 -20.56 -26.44 -14.66
N LEU A 64 -19.36 -25.99 -14.26
CA LEU A 64 -18.27 -25.74 -15.19
C LEU A 64 -17.78 -27.03 -15.86
N SER A 65 -17.51 -26.96 -17.17
CA SER A 65 -16.79 -27.99 -17.91
C SER A 65 -15.34 -28.12 -17.45
N LEU A 66 -14.69 -29.25 -17.76
CA LEU A 66 -13.28 -29.49 -17.42
C LEU A 66 -12.36 -28.38 -17.97
N SER A 67 -12.58 -27.94 -19.21
CA SER A 67 -11.78 -26.87 -19.83
C SER A 67 -12.00 -25.52 -19.14
N GLN A 68 -13.24 -25.18 -18.77
CA GLN A 68 -13.52 -23.95 -18.01
C GLN A 68 -12.85 -23.96 -16.63
N ARG A 69 -12.86 -25.10 -15.93
CA ARG A 69 -12.16 -25.23 -14.64
C ARG A 69 -10.65 -25.07 -14.80
N GLN A 70 -10.07 -25.67 -15.84
CA GLN A 70 -8.64 -25.53 -16.15
C GLN A 70 -8.28 -24.08 -16.48
N GLN A 71 -9.09 -23.41 -17.30
CA GLN A 71 -8.89 -22.01 -17.68
C GLN A 71 -8.98 -21.10 -16.45
N LEU A 72 -10.03 -21.24 -15.62
CA LEU A 72 -10.18 -20.48 -14.40
C LEU A 72 -8.96 -20.61 -13.47
N GLN A 73 -8.44 -21.83 -13.28
CA GLN A 73 -7.24 -22.05 -12.48
C GLN A 73 -6.01 -21.36 -13.07
N GLN A 74 -5.84 -21.40 -14.40
CA GLN A 74 -4.72 -20.73 -15.08
C GLN A 74 -4.82 -19.20 -14.95
N ASP A 75 -6.01 -18.64 -15.15
CA ASP A 75 -6.26 -17.20 -15.06
C ASP A 75 -6.01 -16.68 -13.64
N LEU A 76 -6.51 -17.38 -12.61
CA LEU A 76 -6.24 -17.04 -11.21
C LEU A 76 -4.74 -17.09 -10.88
N GLN A 77 -4.02 -18.09 -11.39
CA GLN A 77 -2.56 -18.17 -11.23
C GLN A 77 -1.84 -17.03 -11.95
N GLN A 78 -2.33 -16.61 -13.11
CA GLN A 78 -1.77 -15.51 -13.87
C GLN A 78 -2.02 -14.17 -13.15
N LEU A 79 -3.23 -13.93 -12.64
CA LEU A 79 -3.53 -12.76 -11.82
C LEU A 79 -2.63 -12.69 -10.58
N GLY A 80 -2.42 -13.83 -9.92
CA GLY A 80 -1.49 -13.92 -8.78
C GLY A 80 -0.03 -13.62 -9.15
N LYS A 81 0.43 -13.97 -10.35
CA LYS A 81 1.75 -13.58 -10.85
C LYS A 81 1.80 -12.09 -11.23
N GLN A 82 0.73 -11.58 -11.82
CA GLN A 82 0.62 -10.20 -12.26
C GLN A 82 0.70 -9.25 -11.06
N VAL A 83 -0.10 -9.47 -10.01
CA VAL A 83 -0.06 -8.63 -8.81
C VAL A 83 1.32 -8.67 -8.15
N GLN A 84 1.96 -9.84 -8.10
CA GLN A 84 3.33 -9.96 -7.60
C GLN A 84 4.30 -9.08 -8.42
N SER A 85 4.24 -9.14 -9.76
CA SER A 85 5.09 -8.31 -10.61
C SER A 85 4.79 -6.81 -10.49
N THR A 86 3.52 -6.43 -10.33
CA THR A 86 3.11 -5.03 -10.12
C THR A 86 3.73 -4.50 -8.83
N LEU A 87 3.61 -5.24 -7.73
CA LEU A 87 4.19 -4.87 -6.44
C LEU A 87 5.72 -4.76 -6.52
N GLU A 88 6.39 -5.69 -7.21
CA GLU A 88 7.83 -5.63 -7.42
C GLU A 88 8.26 -4.41 -8.27
N SER A 89 7.45 -4.02 -9.27
CA SER A 89 7.70 -2.84 -10.11
C SER A 89 7.43 -1.51 -9.41
N ALA A 90 6.52 -1.47 -8.44
CA ALA A 90 6.19 -0.24 -7.68
C ALA A 90 7.42 0.33 -6.95
N ARG A 91 8.43 -0.51 -6.66
CA ARG A 91 9.71 -0.07 -6.09
C ARG A 91 10.47 0.93 -6.97
N GLN A 92 10.23 0.95 -8.28
CA GLN A 92 10.94 1.86 -9.21
C GLN A 92 10.79 3.33 -8.81
N HIS A 93 9.65 3.71 -8.21
CA HIS A 93 9.43 5.07 -7.70
C HIS A 93 10.34 5.43 -6.51
N LEU A 94 10.65 4.47 -5.64
CA LEU A 94 11.64 4.69 -4.57
C LEU A 94 13.07 4.78 -5.12
N GLU A 95 13.41 4.01 -6.16
CA GLU A 95 14.75 4.03 -6.77
C GLU A 95 15.04 5.35 -7.49
N SER A 96 14.03 5.93 -8.14
CA SER A 96 14.16 7.26 -8.74
C SER A 96 14.48 8.34 -7.70
N ALA A 97 13.96 8.21 -6.47
CA ALA A 97 14.23 9.16 -5.38
C ALA A 97 15.66 9.04 -4.80
N GLU A 98 16.38 7.92 -5.01
CA GLU A 98 17.78 7.77 -4.56
C GLU A 98 18.78 8.38 -5.56
N SER A 99 18.40 8.53 -6.82
CA SER A 99 19.32 8.84 -7.92
C SER A 99 19.75 10.31 -7.99
N GLU A 100 19.08 11.22 -7.27
CA GLU A 100 19.48 12.63 -7.18
C GLU A 100 20.20 12.94 -5.86
N PRO A 101 21.43 13.49 -5.89
CA PRO A 101 22.21 13.83 -4.68
C PRO A 101 21.59 14.97 -3.84
N LEU A 102 20.43 15.48 -4.24
CA LEU A 102 19.66 16.52 -3.56
C LEU A 102 18.26 16.06 -3.14
N ALA A 103 17.89 14.79 -3.33
CA ALA A 103 16.60 14.28 -2.92
C ALA A 103 16.40 14.52 -1.43
N THR A 104 15.49 15.44 -1.10
CA THR A 104 15.28 15.86 0.28
C THR A 104 14.57 14.72 1.02
N LEU A 105 14.74 14.65 2.33
CA LEU A 105 13.96 13.72 3.17
C LEU A 105 12.44 13.86 2.95
N GLU A 106 11.98 14.97 2.38
CA GLU A 106 10.59 15.18 1.96
C GLU A 106 10.22 14.32 0.76
N GLU A 107 11.04 14.31 -0.30
CA GLU A 107 10.81 13.47 -1.48
C GLU A 107 10.79 11.97 -1.13
N LEU A 108 11.62 11.55 -0.17
CA LEU A 108 11.60 10.17 0.33
C LEU A 108 10.29 9.83 1.06
N VAL A 109 9.74 10.75 1.86
CA VAL A 109 8.44 10.55 2.53
C VAL A 109 7.33 10.48 1.48
N GLU A 110 7.31 11.39 0.52
CA GLU A 110 6.31 11.42 -0.54
C GLU A 110 6.36 10.13 -1.39
N ALA A 111 7.56 9.66 -1.74
CA ALA A 111 7.74 8.41 -2.46
C ALA A 111 7.27 7.19 -1.66
N GLN A 112 7.45 7.19 -0.33
CA GLN A 112 6.91 6.14 0.55
C GLN A 112 5.39 6.17 0.59
N GLU A 113 4.78 7.33 0.82
CA GLU A 113 3.33 7.47 0.83
C GLU A 113 2.71 7.06 -0.51
N HIS A 114 3.36 7.42 -1.62
CA HIS A 114 2.96 7.01 -2.95
C HIS A 114 3.02 5.49 -3.10
N LEU A 115 4.13 4.86 -2.72
CA LEU A 115 4.28 3.41 -2.80
C LEU A 115 3.24 2.67 -1.96
N GLU A 116 2.98 3.11 -0.73
CA GLU A 116 1.95 2.51 0.13
C GLU A 116 0.58 2.56 -0.54
N LYS A 117 0.26 3.66 -1.23
CA LYS A 117 -0.97 3.79 -2.00
C LYS A 117 -0.99 2.86 -3.21
N GLU A 118 0.11 2.75 -3.97
CA GLU A 118 0.20 1.84 -5.12
C GLU A 118 -0.01 0.39 -4.73
N ILE A 119 0.48 -0.04 -3.56
CA ILE A 119 0.25 -1.39 -3.03
C ILE A 119 -1.25 -1.62 -2.84
N VAL A 120 -1.93 -0.72 -2.14
CA VAL A 120 -3.37 -0.84 -1.88
C VAL A 120 -4.18 -0.81 -3.18
N ASP A 121 -3.85 0.09 -4.10
CA ASP A 121 -4.51 0.19 -5.41
C ASP A 121 -4.32 -1.10 -6.23
N ALA A 122 -3.14 -1.72 -6.18
CA ALA A 122 -2.87 -3.00 -6.84
C ALA A 122 -3.73 -4.14 -6.27
N LEU A 123 -3.95 -4.18 -4.94
CA LEU A 123 -4.80 -5.17 -4.29
C LEU A 123 -6.28 -4.98 -4.64
N HIS A 124 -6.77 -3.73 -4.65
CA HIS A 124 -8.15 -3.42 -5.06
C HIS A 124 -8.38 -3.72 -6.55
N HIS A 125 -7.42 -3.39 -7.41
CA HIS A 125 -7.49 -3.75 -8.82
C HIS A 125 -7.56 -5.26 -9.02
N THR A 126 -6.68 -6.01 -8.35
CA THR A 126 -6.66 -7.48 -8.41
C THR A 126 -7.98 -8.07 -7.89
N SER A 127 -8.53 -7.54 -6.80
CA SER A 127 -9.83 -7.97 -6.26
C SER A 127 -10.95 -7.78 -7.29
N ARG A 128 -10.98 -6.65 -8.01
CA ARG A 128 -11.94 -6.43 -9.11
C ARG A 128 -11.75 -7.44 -10.24
N GLN A 129 -10.52 -7.64 -10.72
CA GLN A 129 -10.24 -8.57 -11.82
C GLN A 129 -10.66 -10.01 -11.49
N VAL A 130 -10.40 -10.45 -10.26
CA VAL A 130 -10.74 -11.79 -9.81
C VAL A 130 -12.25 -11.98 -9.74
N ASN A 131 -12.97 -11.00 -9.18
CA ASN A 131 -14.43 -11.08 -9.12
C ASN A 131 -15.06 -10.99 -10.51
N GLN A 132 -14.55 -10.15 -11.40
CA GLN A 132 -14.98 -10.09 -12.80
C GLN A 132 -14.77 -11.45 -13.49
N LEU A 133 -13.60 -12.07 -13.31
CA LEU A 133 -13.33 -13.42 -13.82
C LEU A 133 -14.36 -14.42 -13.28
N LEU A 134 -14.63 -14.43 -11.97
CA LEU A 134 -15.61 -15.32 -11.35
C LEU A 134 -17.05 -15.07 -11.83
N GLN A 135 -17.41 -13.82 -12.17
CA GLN A 135 -18.69 -13.50 -12.81
C GLN A 135 -18.75 -14.02 -14.25
N THR A 136 -17.67 -13.89 -15.04
CA THR A 136 -17.66 -14.34 -16.44
C THR A 136 -17.86 -15.85 -16.58
N VAL A 137 -17.44 -16.62 -15.59
CA VAL A 137 -17.65 -18.08 -15.53
C VAL A 137 -18.93 -18.46 -14.76
N ASN A 138 -19.77 -17.49 -14.39
CA ASN A 138 -21.02 -17.69 -13.64
C ASN A 138 -20.84 -18.36 -12.27
N ILE A 139 -19.69 -18.17 -11.61
CA ILE A 139 -19.51 -18.56 -10.20
C ILE A 139 -20.15 -17.53 -9.28
N LEU A 140 -19.83 -16.24 -9.50
CA LEU A 140 -20.48 -15.15 -8.80
C LEU A 140 -21.73 -14.70 -9.57
N PRO A 141 -22.78 -14.26 -8.85
CA PRO A 141 -23.96 -13.69 -9.50
C PRO A 141 -23.60 -12.38 -10.22
N ALA A 142 -24.43 -12.02 -11.21
CA ALA A 142 -24.30 -10.79 -11.98
C ALA A 142 -24.75 -9.56 -11.17
N THR A 143 -24.05 -9.28 -10.08
CA THR A 143 -24.27 -8.11 -9.21
C THR A 143 -23.24 -7.01 -9.51
N PRO A 144 -23.56 -5.73 -9.21
CA PRO A 144 -22.65 -4.61 -9.44
C PRO A 144 -21.52 -4.59 -8.39
N LEU A 145 -20.63 -5.58 -8.45
CA LEU A 145 -19.53 -5.76 -7.50
C LEU A 145 -18.56 -4.58 -7.49
N ASP A 146 -18.40 -3.86 -8.60
CA ASP A 146 -17.53 -2.68 -8.64
C ASP A 146 -17.96 -1.61 -7.62
N MET A 147 -19.27 -1.36 -7.47
CA MET A 147 -19.79 -0.41 -6.49
C MET A 147 -19.60 -0.93 -5.06
N ILE A 148 -19.87 -2.21 -4.84
CA ILE A 148 -19.71 -2.86 -3.52
C ILE A 148 -18.25 -2.81 -3.07
N LEU A 149 -17.31 -3.10 -3.97
CA LEU A 149 -15.87 -3.06 -3.72
C LEU A 149 -15.38 -1.63 -3.46
N GLU A 150 -15.94 -0.62 -4.15
CA GLU A 150 -15.59 0.78 -3.90
C GLU A 150 -16.07 1.25 -2.52
N VAL A 151 -17.27 0.85 -2.10
CA VAL A 151 -17.79 1.13 -0.75
C VAL A 151 -16.92 0.44 0.30
N ALA A 152 -16.52 -0.81 0.06
CA ALA A 152 -15.60 -1.55 0.91
C ALA A 152 -14.24 -0.83 1.04
N ALA A 153 -13.64 -0.39 -0.07
CA ALA A 153 -12.38 0.36 -0.07
C ALA A 153 -12.48 1.66 0.75
N LYS A 154 -13.59 2.40 0.62
CA LYS A 154 -13.83 3.61 1.43
C LYS A 154 -14.00 3.30 2.91
N ALA A 155 -14.66 2.19 3.25
CA ALA A 155 -14.83 1.76 4.63
C ALA A 155 -13.50 1.32 5.26
N GLU A 156 -12.66 0.60 4.51
CA GLU A 156 -11.31 0.21 4.92
C GLU A 156 -10.43 1.44 5.18
N ALA A 157 -10.43 2.41 4.27
CA ALA A 157 -9.71 3.66 4.43
C ALA A 157 -10.17 4.47 5.67
N ALA A 158 -11.44 4.30 6.09
CA ALA A 158 -11.98 4.87 7.32
C ALA A 158 -11.71 4.03 8.58
N GLY A 159 -10.93 2.95 8.47
CA GLY A 159 -10.58 2.04 9.58
C GLY A 159 -11.73 1.16 10.06
N ARG A 160 -12.77 0.97 9.24
CA ARG A 160 -13.91 0.10 9.58
C ARG A 160 -13.59 -1.34 9.18
N PRO A 161 -14.03 -2.34 9.95
CA PRO A 161 -13.90 -3.75 9.55
C PRO A 161 -14.76 -4.00 8.31
N VAL A 162 -14.15 -4.58 7.26
CA VAL A 162 -14.77 -4.82 5.96
C VAL A 162 -15.01 -6.32 5.74
N THR A 163 -14.00 -7.13 6.03
CA THR A 163 -14.04 -8.59 5.89
C THR A 163 -14.48 -9.25 7.19
N ARG A 164 -15.15 -10.40 7.06
CA ARG A 164 -15.46 -11.30 8.20
C ARG A 164 -14.67 -12.60 8.15
N SER A 165 -14.13 -12.92 6.99
CA SER A 165 -13.28 -14.08 6.74
C SER A 165 -12.10 -13.62 5.89
N PRO A 166 -10.94 -14.30 5.98
CA PRO A 166 -9.72 -13.84 5.34
C PRO A 166 -9.91 -13.57 3.85
N ASN A 167 -9.74 -12.32 3.47
CA ASN A 167 -9.87 -11.78 2.12
C ASN A 167 -11.23 -12.01 1.46
N LEU A 168 -12.31 -12.07 2.24
CA LEU A 168 -13.68 -12.25 1.75
C LEU A 168 -14.60 -11.13 2.25
N LEU A 169 -15.29 -10.51 1.30
CA LEU A 169 -16.30 -9.49 1.54
C LEU A 169 -17.70 -10.11 1.46
N THR A 170 -18.53 -9.86 2.47
CA THR A 170 -19.96 -10.23 2.44
C THR A 170 -20.79 -8.97 2.26
N ALA A 171 -21.54 -8.89 1.16
CA ALA A 171 -22.45 -7.78 0.86
C ALA A 171 -23.88 -8.30 0.75
N MET A 172 -24.83 -7.58 1.34
CA MET A 172 -26.25 -7.85 1.16
C MET A 172 -26.70 -7.15 -0.12
N VAL A 173 -27.39 -7.87 -1.00
CA VAL A 173 -27.93 -7.34 -2.26
C VAL A 173 -29.44 -7.51 -2.25
N ASP A 174 -30.15 -6.46 -2.64
CA ASP A 174 -31.60 -6.49 -2.75
C ASP A 174 -32.03 -7.43 -3.89
N SER A 175 -32.83 -8.45 -3.62
CA SER A 175 -33.40 -9.34 -4.63
C SER A 175 -34.66 -8.70 -5.23
N GLU A 176 -34.72 -8.59 -6.56
CA GLU A 176 -35.86 -7.99 -7.28
C GLU A 176 -37.16 -8.84 -7.20
N ASP A 177 -37.10 -10.08 -6.69
CA ASP A 177 -38.19 -11.07 -6.71
C ASP A 177 -38.90 -11.31 -5.36
N GLY A 178 -38.72 -10.44 -4.36
CA GLY A 178 -39.35 -10.59 -3.03
C GLY A 178 -40.58 -9.70 -2.81
N ASP A 179 -41.69 -10.27 -2.35
CA ASP A 179 -42.82 -9.51 -1.77
C ASP A 179 -42.29 -8.60 -0.62
N GLU A 180 -42.85 -7.40 -0.47
CA GLU A 180 -42.42 -6.34 0.47
C GLU A 180 -42.37 -6.74 1.98
N GLU A 181 -42.70 -7.98 2.33
CA GLU A 181 -42.69 -8.52 3.70
C GLU A 181 -41.56 -9.53 3.99
N GLU A 182 -40.80 -10.01 3.00
CA GLU A 182 -39.60 -10.83 3.22
C GLU A 182 -38.33 -10.03 2.88
N MET A 183 -37.44 -9.88 3.85
CA MET A 183 -36.18 -9.14 3.67
C MET A 183 -35.39 -9.69 2.47
N PRO A 184 -34.79 -8.84 1.63
CA PRO A 184 -33.98 -9.34 0.55
C PRO A 184 -32.61 -9.76 1.11
N GLU A 185 -32.41 -11.06 1.33
CA GLU A 185 -31.18 -11.56 1.99
C GLU A 185 -30.38 -12.54 1.11
N THR A 186 -30.16 -12.24 -0.17
CA THR A 186 -29.08 -12.93 -0.89
C THR A 186 -27.75 -12.26 -0.60
N ALA A 187 -27.07 -12.76 0.43
CA ALA A 187 -25.70 -12.36 0.76
C ALA A 187 -24.74 -12.80 -0.37
N VAL A 188 -24.11 -11.85 -1.03
CA VAL A 188 -23.04 -12.09 -2.00
C VAL A 188 -21.71 -12.10 -1.28
N ILE A 189 -20.93 -13.16 -1.47
CA ILE A 189 -19.59 -13.29 -0.89
C ILE A 189 -18.58 -13.25 -2.03
N ALA A 190 -17.74 -12.22 -2.03
CA ALA A 190 -16.76 -11.94 -3.07
C ALA A 190 -15.33 -11.92 -2.52
N VAL A 191 -14.34 -12.05 -3.40
CA VAL A 191 -12.92 -11.94 -3.02
C VAL A 191 -12.56 -10.47 -2.79
N TYR A 192 -11.98 -10.15 -1.65
CA TYR A 192 -11.51 -8.80 -1.32
C TYR A 192 -10.17 -8.89 -0.61
N LEU A 193 -9.08 -8.61 -1.32
CA LEU A 193 -7.72 -8.66 -0.78
C LEU A 193 -7.48 -7.46 0.14
N GLN A 194 -7.36 -7.71 1.44
CA GLN A 194 -7.15 -6.66 2.43
C GLN A 194 -5.70 -6.65 2.92
N ILE A 195 -4.99 -5.53 2.78
CA ILE A 195 -3.56 -5.45 3.12
C ILE A 195 -3.30 -5.83 4.58
N GLY A 196 -4.12 -5.34 5.52
CA GLY A 196 -3.94 -5.61 6.94
C GLY A 196 -4.08 -7.08 7.31
N GLU A 197 -4.99 -7.82 6.65
CA GLU A 197 -5.12 -9.26 6.86
C GLU A 197 -3.94 -10.03 6.24
N ILE A 198 -3.49 -9.61 5.06
CA ILE A 198 -2.36 -10.23 4.37
C ILE A 198 -1.08 -10.10 5.18
N GLU A 199 -0.82 -8.89 5.70
CA GLU A 199 0.32 -8.60 6.57
C GLU A 199 0.24 -9.34 7.90
N PHE A 200 -0.95 -9.48 8.47
CA PHE A 200 -1.14 -10.20 9.74
C PHE A 200 -0.97 -11.71 9.61
N THR A 201 -1.40 -12.28 8.49
CA THR A 201 -1.43 -13.74 8.30
C THR A 201 -0.05 -14.34 8.02
N ASP A 202 0.86 -13.58 7.39
CA ASP A 202 2.21 -14.04 7.08
C ASP A 202 3.26 -13.41 8.04
N PRO A 203 3.89 -14.20 8.93
CA PRO A 203 4.87 -13.68 9.88
C PRO A 203 6.07 -12.98 9.24
N LEU A 204 6.48 -13.39 8.03
CA LEU A 204 7.60 -12.78 7.33
C LEU A 204 7.20 -11.39 6.81
N VAL A 205 5.99 -11.27 6.26
CA VAL A 205 5.43 -9.98 5.83
C VAL A 205 5.28 -9.05 7.04
N MET A 206 4.72 -9.56 8.14
CA MET A 206 4.56 -8.79 9.39
C MET A 206 5.91 -8.26 9.90
N MET A 207 6.94 -9.09 9.90
CA MET A 207 8.29 -8.71 10.31
C MET A 207 8.82 -7.55 9.45
N HIS A 208 8.74 -7.67 8.12
CA HIS A 208 9.17 -6.61 7.22
C HIS A 208 8.33 -5.34 7.33
N ARG A 209 7.01 -5.46 7.51
CA ARG A 209 6.11 -4.33 7.74
C ARG A 209 6.50 -3.53 8.98
N ASN A 210 6.85 -4.22 10.07
CA ASN A 210 7.34 -3.56 11.28
C ASN A 210 8.63 -2.77 11.02
N GLN A 211 9.58 -3.34 10.25
CA GLN A 211 10.82 -2.65 9.88
C GLN A 211 10.56 -1.42 9.01
N VAL A 212 9.64 -1.50 8.04
CA VAL A 212 9.20 -0.37 7.20
C VAL A 212 8.59 0.73 8.07
N ARG A 213 7.72 0.38 9.02
CA ARG A 213 7.10 1.35 9.93
C ARG A 213 8.13 2.05 10.83
N ASP A 214 9.08 1.30 11.38
CA ASP A 214 10.13 1.84 12.24
C ASP A 214 11.07 2.78 11.46
N LEU A 215 11.33 2.46 10.20
CA LEU A 215 12.08 3.31 9.28
C LEU A 215 11.32 4.61 8.98
N GLY A 216 10.02 4.53 8.67
CA GLY A 216 9.19 5.71 8.43
C GLY A 216 9.24 6.71 9.61
N GLN A 217 9.19 6.20 10.85
CA GLN A 217 9.37 7.03 12.04
C GLN A 217 10.75 7.70 12.12
N GLN A 218 11.82 7.00 11.70
CA GLN A 218 13.18 7.56 11.67
C GLN A 218 13.30 8.67 10.61
N ILE A 219 12.73 8.46 9.43
CA ILE A 219 12.70 9.45 8.34
C ILE A 219 11.99 10.72 8.80
N SER A 220 10.78 10.62 9.37
CA SER A 220 10.03 11.80 9.83
C SER A 220 10.79 12.57 10.92
N ARG A 221 11.50 11.87 11.82
CA ARG A 221 12.35 12.51 12.84
C ARG A 221 13.52 13.27 12.23
N LEU A 222 14.27 12.66 11.30
CA LEU A 222 15.37 13.33 10.61
C LEU A 222 14.89 14.52 9.79
N GLN A 223 13.73 14.40 9.14
CA GLN A 223 13.12 15.47 8.37
C GLN A 223 12.81 16.68 9.27
N GLN A 224 12.21 16.45 10.44
CA GLN A 224 11.92 17.49 11.41
C GLN A 224 13.20 18.17 11.93
N GLN A 225 14.24 17.40 12.24
CA GLN A 225 15.54 17.92 12.68
C GLN A 225 16.21 18.77 11.60
N THR A 226 16.16 18.32 10.35
CA THR A 226 16.73 19.03 9.20
C THR A 226 16.04 20.37 8.99
N LYS A 227 14.70 20.39 8.99
CA LYS A 227 13.90 21.62 8.89
C LYS A 227 14.23 22.61 10.00
N GLN A 228 14.33 22.12 11.23
CA GLN A 228 14.68 22.95 12.38
C GLN A 228 16.07 23.58 12.23
N LYS A 229 17.08 22.80 11.81
CA LYS A 229 18.45 23.29 11.60
C LYS A 229 18.55 24.26 10.42
N GLN A 230 17.83 24.03 9.34
CA GLN A 230 17.76 24.98 8.21
C GLN A 230 17.16 26.32 8.67
N ARG A 231 16.12 26.30 9.50
CA ARG A 231 15.54 27.53 10.07
C ARG A 231 16.52 28.26 10.98
N GLU A 232 17.26 27.54 11.82
CA GLU A 232 18.33 28.13 12.66
C GLU A 232 19.40 28.81 11.80
N LYS A 233 19.82 28.18 10.69
CA LYS A 233 20.76 28.76 9.72
C LYS A 233 20.23 30.08 9.16
N LEU A 234 19.00 30.10 8.65
CA LEU A 234 18.39 31.30 8.08
C LEU A 234 18.31 32.45 9.09
N ILE A 235 17.95 32.16 10.35
CA ILE A 235 17.90 33.16 11.43
C ILE A 235 19.32 33.69 11.71
N ALA A 236 20.33 32.82 11.78
CA ALA A 236 21.70 33.22 12.03
C ALA A 236 22.27 34.09 10.89
N GLU A 237 22.02 33.72 9.63
CA GLU A 237 22.42 34.46 8.44
C GLU A 237 21.71 35.82 8.35
N ALA A 238 20.39 35.86 8.54
CA ALA A 238 19.62 37.10 8.56
C ALA A 238 20.11 38.03 9.69
N GLY A 239 20.39 37.48 10.87
CA GLY A 239 20.96 38.24 11.99
C GLY A 239 22.38 38.74 11.72
N ALA A 240 23.20 38.00 10.97
CA ALA A 240 24.52 38.45 10.55
C ALA A 240 24.42 39.59 9.52
N ALA A 241 23.55 39.42 8.50
CA ALA A 241 23.28 40.42 7.47
C ALA A 241 22.74 41.72 8.08
N TRP A 242 21.77 41.63 8.99
CA TRP A 242 21.22 42.80 9.69
C TRP A 242 22.29 43.58 10.47
N ARG A 243 23.21 42.88 11.14
CA ARG A 243 24.28 43.56 11.88
C ARG A 243 25.32 44.19 10.96
N SER A 244 25.56 43.62 9.78
CA SER A 244 26.50 44.19 8.81
C SER A 244 25.99 45.47 8.15
N THR A 245 24.67 45.67 8.06
CA THR A 245 24.08 46.89 7.49
C THR A 245 23.99 48.05 8.49
N TRP A 246 24.27 47.80 9.77
CA TRP A 246 24.20 48.79 10.87
C TRP A 246 25.59 49.27 11.33
N GLN A 247 26.66 49.07 10.55
CA GLN A 247 27.93 49.72 10.82
C GLN A 247 27.78 51.22 10.50
N ASP A 248 27.68 52.05 11.55
CA ASP A 248 27.57 53.51 11.45
C ASP A 248 28.69 54.07 10.53
N GLU A 249 28.30 54.93 9.58
CA GLU A 249 29.23 55.77 8.82
C GLU A 249 30.06 56.63 9.79
N PRO A 250 31.37 56.80 9.54
CA PRO A 250 32.32 57.48 10.45
C PRO A 250 32.03 58.96 10.67
#